data_AF-A0A940NYF8-F1
#
_entry.id   AF-A0A940NYF8-F1
#
_cell.length_a   1.000
_cell.length_b   1.000
_cell.length_c   1.000
_cell.angle_alpha   90.00
_cell.angle_beta   90.00
_cell.angle_gamma   90.00
#
_symmetry.space_group_name_H-M   'P 1'
#
loop_
_entity.id
_entity.type
_entity.pdbx_description
1 polymer ?
#
loop_
_entity_poly.entity_id
_entity_poly.type
_entity_poly.pdbx_seq_one_letter_code
_entity_poly.pdbx_strand_id
1 'polypeptide(L)'
;MSNEKKLCAKRLVIYLLFAFGLAWIPWIILNKTVGYEEWFTTNHYALFAIPTLYAPALANLLTRLITKEGFSDMKLHLRLKGHWKYYLAAWLLRPLL
;
A
#
# COMPACT_ATOMS: atom_id res chain seq x y z
N MET A 1 -20.62 1.29 -21.81
CA MET A 1 -19.26 1.10 -21.27
C MET A 1 -18.85 -0.36 -21.44
N SER A 2 -17.68 -0.66 -22.03
CA SER A 2 -17.24 -2.04 -22.30
C SER A 2 -17.07 -2.87 -21.01
N ASN A 3 -17.17 -4.21 -21.12
CA ASN A 3 -17.05 -5.11 -19.96
C ASN A 3 -15.72 -4.96 -19.22
N GLU A 4 -14.63 -4.72 -19.94
CA GLU A 4 -13.31 -4.46 -19.36
C GLU A 4 -13.29 -3.20 -18.48
N LYS A 5 -13.89 -2.11 -18.96
CA LYS A 5 -13.97 -0.86 -18.21
C LYS A 5 -14.79 -1.03 -16.92
N LYS A 6 -15.85 -1.84 -16.95
CA LYS A 6 -16.65 -2.16 -15.76
C LYS A 6 -15.83 -2.96 -14.73
N LEU A 7 -15.07 -3.94 -15.18
CA LEU A 7 -14.19 -4.74 -14.32
C LEU A 7 -13.07 -3.90 -13.71
N CYS A 8 -12.45 -3.04 -14.52
CA CYS A 8 -11.45 -2.07 -14.07
C CYS A 8 -12.01 -1.14 -12.99
N ALA A 9 -13.17 -0.52 -13.23
CA ALA A 9 -13.82 0.36 -12.27
C ALA A 9 -14.15 -0.39 -10.95
N LYS A 10 -14.65 -1.63 -11.04
CA LYS A 10 -14.92 -2.46 -9.86
C LYS A 10 -13.66 -2.69 -9.02
N ARG A 11 -12.55 -3.09 -9.65
CA ARG A 11 -11.27 -3.32 -8.99
C ARG A 11 -10.74 -2.04 -8.34
N LEU A 12 -10.82 -0.93 -9.06
CA LEU A 12 -10.42 0.38 -8.56
C LEU A 12 -11.22 0.79 -7.33
N VAL A 13 -12.54 0.63 -7.34
CA VAL A 13 -13.39 0.97 -6.18
C VAL A 13 -13.02 0.10 -4.97
N ILE A 14 -12.88 -1.22 -5.16
CA ILE A 14 -12.47 -2.13 -4.08
C ILE A 14 -11.11 -1.72 -3.50
N TYR A 15 -10.15 -1.43 -4.37
CA TYR A 15 -8.83 -0.96 -3.98
C TYR A 15 -8.89 0.33 -3.16
N LEU A 16 -9.64 1.34 -3.63
CA LEU A 16 -9.75 2.62 -2.94
C LEU A 16 -10.40 2.44 -1.56
N LEU A 17 -11.47 1.65 -1.46
CA LEU A 17 -12.12 1.36 -0.17
C LEU A 17 -11.15 0.73 0.83
N PHE A 18 -10.33 -0.24 0.41
CA PHE A 18 -9.32 -0.82 1.28
C PHE A 18 -8.17 0.14 1.58
N ALA A 19 -7.65 0.87 0.59
CA ALA A 19 -6.52 1.76 0.77
C ALA A 19 -6.85 2.88 1.76
N PHE A 20 -7.98 3.56 1.58
CA PHE A 20 -8.43 4.61 2.49
C PHE A 20 -8.90 4.05 3.83
N GLY A 21 -9.63 2.94 3.83
CA GLY A 21 -10.08 2.29 5.07
C GLY A 21 -8.91 1.88 5.96
N LEU A 22 -7.93 1.17 5.40
CA LEU A 22 -6.73 0.75 6.12
C LEU A 22 -5.84 1.92 6.52
N ALA A 23 -5.82 3.00 5.74
CA ALA A 23 -5.05 4.19 6.09
C ALA A 23 -5.70 5.01 7.22
N TRP A 24 -7.01 5.22 7.21
CA TRP A 24 -7.67 6.18 8.10
C TRP A 24 -8.31 5.57 9.34
N ILE A 25 -8.94 4.40 9.23
CA ILE A 25 -9.67 3.79 10.35
C ILE A 25 -8.76 3.61 11.59
N PRO A 26 -7.52 3.10 11.47
CA PRO A 26 -6.63 2.96 12.62
C PRO A 26 -6.35 4.29 13.32
N TRP A 27 -6.11 5.38 12.57
CA TRP A 27 -5.85 6.71 13.13
C TRP A 27 -7.09 7.31 13.80
N ILE A 28 -8.27 7.13 13.23
CA ILE A 28 -9.53 7.59 13.83
C ILE A 28 -9.76 6.89 15.17
N ILE A 29 -9.53 5.57 15.21
CA ILE A 29 -9.65 4.78 16.44
C ILE A 29 -8.63 5.28 17.48
N LEU A 30 -7.35 5.41 17.11
CA LEU A 30 -6.29 5.82 18.01
C LEU A 30 -6.51 7.24 18.58
N ASN A 31 -6.94 8.19 17.74
CA ASN A 31 -7.31 9.53 18.19
C ASN A 31 -8.43 9.49 19.23
N LYS A 32 -9.44 8.62 19.03
CA LYS A 32 -10.58 8.52 19.93
C LYS A 32 -10.24 7.80 21.24
N THR A 33 -9.34 6.82 21.23
CA THR A 33 -9.02 5.99 22.40
C THR A 33 -7.88 6.55 23.24
N VAL A 34 -6.86 7.13 22.61
CA VAL A 34 -5.61 7.55 23.28
C VAL A 34 -5.41 9.07 23.20
N GLY A 35 -6.01 9.74 22.22
CA GLY A 35 -5.82 11.18 21.99
C GLY A 35 -4.55 11.46 21.17
N TYR A 36 -4.57 12.53 20.38
CA TYR A 36 -3.49 12.87 19.45
C TYR A 36 -2.15 13.13 20.15
N GLU A 37 -2.19 13.83 21.29
CA GLU A 37 -0.98 14.22 22.05
C GLU A 37 -0.18 12.99 22.53
N GLU A 38 -0.86 11.89 22.80
CA GLU A 38 -0.27 10.67 23.34
C GLU A 38 0.27 9.72 22.26
N TRP A 39 0.14 10.10 20.99
CA TRP A 39 0.64 9.29 19.88
C TRP A 39 2.16 9.13 19.99
N PHE A 40 2.88 10.22 20.23
CA PHE A 40 4.34 10.23 20.15
C PHE A 40 5.03 9.97 21.48
N THR A 41 4.27 9.96 22.58
CA THR A 41 4.76 9.72 23.94
C THR A 41 4.75 8.23 24.30
N THR A 42 3.82 7.46 23.73
CA THR A 42 3.69 6.03 23.99
C THR A 42 4.08 5.19 22.78
N ASN A 43 4.52 3.95 23.02
CA ASN A 43 4.93 3.00 21.97
C ASN A 43 3.77 2.54 21.05
N HIS A 44 2.55 3.05 21.27
CA HIS A 44 1.36 2.70 20.49
C HIS A 44 1.44 3.22 19.05
N TYR A 45 2.07 4.37 18.81
CA TYR A 45 2.15 4.93 17.45
C TYR A 45 2.80 3.99 16.45
N ALA A 46 3.90 3.32 16.81
CA ALA A 46 4.58 2.39 15.90
C ALA A 46 3.66 1.23 15.48
N LEU A 47 2.84 0.71 16.40
CA LEU A 47 1.89 -0.38 16.13
C LEU A 47 0.82 -0.01 15.10
N PHE A 48 0.35 1.25 15.10
CA PHE A 48 -0.67 1.72 14.16
C PHE A 48 -0.08 2.37 12.88
N ALA A 49 1.12 2.94 12.97
CA ALA A 49 1.80 3.55 11.83
C ALA A 49 2.26 2.51 10.80
N ILE A 50 2.77 1.36 11.24
CA ILE A 50 3.33 0.36 10.31
C ILE A 50 2.26 -0.16 9.33
N PRO A 51 1.08 -0.64 9.76
CA PRO A 51 0.06 -1.14 8.82
C PRO A 51 -0.49 -0.05 7.90
N THR A 52 -0.63 1.18 8.40
CA THR A 52 -1.16 2.32 7.64
C THR A 52 -0.19 2.78 6.54
N LEU A 53 1.13 2.73 6.79
CA LEU A 53 2.17 2.99 5.78
C LEU A 53 2.08 2.02 4.59
N TYR A 54 1.75 0.76 4.85
CA TYR A 54 1.59 -0.27 3.82
C TYR A 54 0.15 -0.41 3.31
N ALA A 55 -0.77 0.48 3.70
CA ALA A 55 -2.18 0.38 3.31
C ALA A 55 -2.39 0.24 1.80
N PRO A 56 -1.72 0.99 0.90
CA PRO A 56 -1.86 0.80 -0.55
C PRO A 56 -1.41 -0.59 -1.01
N ALA A 57 -0.31 -1.11 -0.46
CA ALA A 57 0.21 -2.42 -0.81
C ALA A 57 -0.74 -3.54 -0.35
N LEU A 58 -1.24 -3.46 0.89
CA LEU A 58 -2.22 -4.39 1.44
C LEU A 58 -3.54 -4.33 0.67
N ALA A 59 -4.03 -3.13 0.34
CA ALA A 59 -5.24 -2.93 -0.45
C ALA A 59 -5.13 -3.58 -1.84
N ASN A 60 -3.97 -3.49 -2.49
CA ASN A 60 -3.72 -4.17 -3.77
C ASN A 60 -3.80 -5.70 -3.61
N LEU A 61 -3.16 -6.27 -2.58
CA LEU A 61 -3.22 -7.71 -2.30
C LEU A 61 -4.65 -8.17 -2.02
N LEU A 62 -5.39 -7.45 -1.17
CA LEU A 62 -6.79 -7.75 -0.83
C LEU A 62 -7.70 -7.66 -2.05
N THR A 63 -7.54 -6.61 -2.86
CA THR A 63 -8.31 -6.44 -4.09
C THR A 63 -8.11 -7.63 -5.02
N ARG A 64 -6.85 -8.01 -5.28
CA ARG A 64 -6.52 -9.16 -6.15
C ARG A 64 -7.04 -10.49 -5.61
N LEU A 65 -7.03 -10.67 -4.29
CA LEU A 65 -7.58 -11.86 -3.64
C LEU A 65 -9.10 -11.96 -3.87
N ILE A 66 -9.82 -10.84 -3.71
CA ILE A 66 -11.28 -10.79 -3.86
C ILE A 66 -11.70 -10.90 -5.34
N THR A 67 -10.96 -10.25 -6.24
CA THR A 67 -11.24 -10.28 -7.69
C THR A 67 -10.64 -11.49 -8.40
N LYS A 68 -9.90 -12.34 -7.67
CA LYS A 68 -9.26 -13.57 -8.15
C LYS A 68 -8.33 -13.34 -9.35
N GLU A 69 -7.56 -12.26 -9.30
CA GLU A 69 -6.64 -11.85 -10.36
C GLU A 69 -5.35 -12.67 -10.42
N GLY A 70 -5.01 -13.39 -9.34
CA GLY A 70 -3.71 -14.05 -9.20
C GLY A 70 -2.55 -13.05 -9.09
N PHE A 71 -1.31 -13.51 -9.27
CA PHE A 71 -0.08 -12.73 -9.07
C PHE A 71 0.78 -12.55 -10.33
N SER A 72 0.37 -13.15 -11.46
CA SER A 72 1.16 -13.14 -12.70
C SER A 72 1.40 -11.73 -13.24
N ASP A 73 0.41 -10.84 -13.15
CA ASP A 73 0.53 -9.45 -13.60
C ASP A 73 0.78 -8.48 -12.44
N MET A 74 1.58 -8.88 -11.44
CA MET A 74 1.93 -7.99 -10.33
C MET A 74 3.10 -7.07 -10.67
N LYS A 75 3.85 -7.36 -11.76
CA LYS A 75 5.02 -6.59 -12.24
C LYS A 75 6.11 -6.30 -11.20
N LEU A 76 6.03 -6.93 -10.02
CA LEU A 76 6.99 -6.83 -8.92
C LEU A 76 8.13 -7.86 -9.03
N HIS A 77 8.26 -8.55 -10.16
CA HIS A 77 9.32 -9.52 -10.37
C HIS A 77 10.69 -8.83 -10.45
N LEU A 78 11.61 -9.22 -9.57
CA LEU A 78 12.99 -8.75 -9.62
C LEU A 78 13.72 -9.34 -10.83
N ARG A 79 14.29 -8.48 -11.69
CA ARG A 79 15.04 -8.87 -12.89
C ARG A 79 16.52 -8.54 -12.71
N LEU A 80 17.17 -9.13 -11.70
CA LEU A 80 18.55 -8.78 -11.31
C LEU A 80 19.59 -9.13 -12.39
N LYS A 81 19.39 -10.24 -13.11
CA LYS A 81 20.30 -10.67 -14.19
C LYS A 81 20.28 -9.65 -15.33
N GLY A 82 21.42 -9.04 -15.62
CA GLY A 82 21.61 -8.04 -16.68
C GLY A 82 21.18 -6.60 -16.33
N HIS A 83 20.44 -6.38 -15.24
CA HIS A 83 19.91 -5.06 -14.90
C HIS A 83 20.32 -4.52 -13.52
N TRP A 84 21.19 -5.21 -12.77
CA TRP A 84 21.64 -4.81 -11.43
C TRP A 84 22.15 -3.36 -11.34
N LYS A 85 22.78 -2.85 -12.41
CA LYS A 85 23.25 -1.45 -12.50
C LYS A 85 22.11 -0.44 -12.37
N TYR A 86 20.92 -0.75 -12.91
CA TYR A 86 19.75 0.13 -12.80
C TYR A 86 19.18 0.16 -11.38
N TYR A 87 19.25 -0.97 -10.65
CA TYR A 87 18.87 -1.01 -9.24
C TYR A 87 19.81 -0.16 -8.39
N LEU A 88 21.12 -0.25 -8.62
CA LEU A 88 22.11 0.61 -7.94
C LEU A 88 21.96 2.07 -8.31
N ALA A 89 21.74 2.39 -9.59
CA ALA A 89 21.47 3.76 -10.00
C ALA A 89 20.20 4.29 -9.32
N ALA A 90 19.11 3.53 -9.31
CA ALA A 90 17.88 3.94 -8.61
C ALA A 90 18.08 4.16 -7.09
N TRP A 91 19.00 3.42 -6.47
CA TRP A 91 19.34 3.59 -5.07
C TRP A 91 20.25 4.82 -4.82
N LEU A 92 21.27 5.01 -5.66
CA LEU A 92 22.34 5.99 -5.42
C LEU A 92 22.14 7.34 -6.13
N LEU A 93 21.32 7.42 -7.18
CA LEU A 93 21.15 8.63 -7.98
C LEU A 93 20.55 9.80 -7.20
N ARG A 94 19.66 9.54 -6.24
CA ARG A 94 19.08 10.59 -5.38
C ARG A 94 20.02 11.11 -4.28
N PRO A 95 20.78 10.28 -3.55
CA PRO A 95 21.74 10.80 -2.57
C PRO A 95 22.98 11.49 -3.18
N LEU A 96 23.23 11.36 -4.48
CA LEU A 96 24.41 11.93 -5.18
C LEU A 96 24.13 13.20 -6.00
N LEU A 97 22.86 13.60 -6.18
CA LEU A 97 22.41 14.82 -6.87
C LEU A 97 21.83 15.82 -5.87
#